data_AF-A0A395N3S8-F1
#
_entry.id   AF-A0A395N3S8-F1
#
_cell.length_a   1.000
_cell.length_b   1.000
_cell.length_c   1.000
_cell.angle_alpha   90.00
_cell.angle_beta   90.00
_cell.angle_gamma   90.00
#
_symmetry.space_group_name_H-M   'P 1'
#
loop_
_entity.id
_entity.type
_entity.pdbx_description
1 polymer ?
#
loop_
_entity_poly.entity_id
_entity_poly.type
_entity_poly.pdbx_seq_one_letter_code
_entity_poly.pdbx_strand_id
1 'polypeptide(L)' 'MRGPISLSALFTLVCLSAISPVHASLPEVVIPLLGSNPCTWGPSFWCASEENMQRCGVTKEECEKYANDVY' A
#
# COMPACT_ATOMS: atom_id res chain seq x y z
N MET A 1 -39.58 4.91 42.48
CA MET A 1 -40.29 5.75 41.49
C MET A 1 -39.22 6.45 40.66
N ARG A 2 -39.13 6.18 39.35
CA ARG A 2 -38.10 6.78 38.47
C ARG A 2 -38.56 8.19 38.11
N GLY A 3 -37.84 9.23 38.54
CA GLY A 3 -38.17 10.63 38.26
C GLY A 3 -38.02 10.98 36.78
N PRO A 4 -38.65 12.07 36.30
CA PRO A 4 -38.53 12.47 34.90
C PRO A 4 -37.07 12.80 34.58
N ILE A 5 -36.61 12.29 33.45
CA ILE A 5 -35.25 12.50 32.94
C ILE A 5 -35.12 13.99 32.58
N SER A 6 -34.13 14.69 33.14
CA SER A 6 -33.93 16.12 32.87
C SER A 6 -33.62 16.37 31.38
N LEU A 7 -34.16 17.44 30.80
CA LEU A 7 -33.84 17.91 29.44
C LEU A 7 -32.32 18.08 29.23
N SER A 8 -31.59 18.47 30.27
CA SER A 8 -30.13 18.56 30.25
C SER A 8 -29.47 17.19 30.05
N ALA A 9 -30.06 16.13 30.62
CA ALA A 9 -29.57 14.76 30.49
C ALA A 9 -29.91 14.14 29.13
N LEU A 10 -30.99 14.60 28.48
CA LEU A 10 -31.29 14.23 27.09
C LEU A 10 -30.29 14.87 26.13
N PHE A 11 -29.91 16.13 26.36
CA PHE A 11 -28.98 16.85 25.50
C PHE A 11 -27.56 16.26 25.54
N THR A 12 -27.10 15.80 26.71
CA THR A 12 -25.79 15.13 26.84
C THR A 12 -25.75 13.76 26.15
N LEU A 13 -26.83 12.99 26.18
CA LEU A 13 -26.94 11.70 25.47
C LEU A 13 -26.89 11.87 23.95
N VAL A 14 -27.51 12.92 23.42
CA VAL A 14 -27.46 13.25 21.98
C VAL A 14 -26.02 13.55 21.55
N CYS A 15 -25.24 14.29 22.35
CA CYS A 15 -23.84 14.56 22.03
C CYS A 15 -22.95 13.31 22.04
N LEU A 16 -23.17 12.35 22.94
CA LEU A 16 -22.41 11.08 22.94
C LEU A 16 -22.67 10.25 21.67
N SER A 17 -23.86 10.36 21.07
CA SER A 17 -24.18 9.66 19.82
C SER A 17 -23.54 10.28 18.56
N ALA A 18 -22.99 11.48 18.65
CA ALA A 18 -22.29 12.14 17.55
C ALA A 18 -20.84 11.62 17.36
N ILE A 19 -20.35 10.76 18.26
CA ILE A 19 -19.13 9.98 18.03
C ILE A 19 -19.51 8.80 17.14
N SER A 20 -19.84 9.08 15.88
CA SER A 20 -19.79 8.03 14.87
C SER A 20 -18.34 7.53 14.84
N PRO A 21 -18.05 6.21 15.02
CA PRO A 21 -16.79 5.65 14.56
C PRO A 21 -16.83 5.67 13.04
N VAL A 22 -16.69 6.88 12.48
CA VAL A 22 -16.53 7.11 11.06
C VAL A 22 -15.29 6.34 10.67
N HIS A 23 -15.51 5.37 9.78
CA HIS A 23 -14.50 4.81 8.91
C HIS A 23 -13.58 3.76 9.58
N ALA A 24 -14.08 2.54 9.69
CA ALA A 24 -13.25 1.43 9.25
C ALA A 24 -12.96 1.68 7.75
N SER A 25 -11.86 2.39 7.45
CA SER A 25 -11.30 2.50 6.10
C SER A 25 -11.07 1.08 5.61
N LEU A 26 -11.88 0.66 4.64
CA LEU A 26 -11.58 -0.49 3.80
C LEU A 26 -10.14 -0.32 3.30
N PRO A 27 -9.29 -1.37 3.35
CA PRO A 27 -7.95 -1.26 2.79
C PRO A 27 -8.09 -0.76 1.34
N GLU A 28 -7.49 0.40 1.07
CA GLU A 28 -7.44 0.93 -0.29
C GLU A 28 -6.68 -0.10 -1.14
N VAL A 29 -7.39 -0.74 -2.06
CA VAL A 29 -6.78 -1.68 -3.00
C VAL A 29 -5.98 -0.86 -3.99
N VAL A 30 -4.72 -0.59 -3.67
CA VAL A 30 -3.78 0.07 -4.58
C VAL A 30 -3.39 -0.95 -5.64
N ILE A 31 -4.00 -0.85 -6.82
CA ILE A 31 -3.61 -1.64 -7.99
C ILE A 31 -2.43 -0.91 -8.66
N PRO A 32 -1.21 -1.45 -8.61
CA PRO A 32 -0.09 -0.82 -9.30
C PRO A 32 -0.33 -0.86 -10.81
N LEU A 33 -0.03 0.24 -11.50
CA LEU A 33 -0.07 0.27 -12.96
C LEU A 33 0.92 -0.77 -13.51
N LEU A 34 0.49 -1.53 -14.52
CA LEU A 34 1.37 -2.48 -15.19
C LEU A 34 2.62 -1.77 -15.72
N GLY A 35 3.79 -2.34 -15.45
CA GLY A 35 5.07 -1.76 -15.85
C GLY A 35 5.53 -0.55 -15.02
N SER A 36 4.83 -0.17 -13.94
CA SER A 36 5.27 0.89 -13.02
C SER A 36 6.55 0.54 -12.26
N ASN A 37 6.85 -0.75 -12.10
CA ASN A 37 8.10 -1.23 -11.55
C ASN A 37 9.11 -1.50 -12.69
N PRO A 38 10.18 -0.72 -12.84
CA PRO A 38 11.15 -0.91 -13.92
C PRO A 38 11.91 -2.24 -13.83
N CYS A 39 11.98 -2.85 -12.65
CA CYS A 39 12.56 -4.18 -12.48
C CYS A 39 11.71 -5.29 -13.14
N THR A 40 10.47 -5.00 -13.55
CA THR A 40 9.64 -5.94 -14.33
C THR A 40 9.77 -5.73 -15.84
N TRP A 41 10.61 -4.79 -16.31
CA TRP A 41 10.86 -4.61 -17.75
C TRP A 41 11.83 -5.65 -18.30
N GLY A 42 12.63 -6.25 -17.42
CA GLY A 42 13.48 -7.41 -17.70
C GLY A 42 14.98 -7.11 -17.88
N PRO A 43 15.74 -8.12 -18.36
CA PRO A 43 17.19 -8.15 -18.64
C PRO A 43 17.79 -6.91 -19.23
N SER A 44 17.17 -6.39 -20.28
CA SER A 44 17.67 -5.19 -20.94
C SER A 44 17.69 -3.95 -20.04
N PHE A 45 16.90 -3.91 -18.95
CA PHE A 45 16.91 -2.82 -17.97
C PHE A 45 17.80 -3.12 -16.77
N TRP A 46 17.50 -4.18 -16.01
CA TRP A 46 18.19 -4.48 -14.74
C TRP A 46 19.67 -4.85 -14.93
N CYS A 47 20.10 -5.27 -16.13
CA CYS A 47 21.51 -5.56 -16.46
C CYS A 47 22.19 -4.44 -17.28
N ALA A 48 21.52 -3.30 -17.50
CA ALA A 48 22.10 -2.20 -18.27
C ALA A 48 23.16 -1.41 -17.49
N SER A 49 23.11 -1.45 -16.16
CA SER A 49 24.08 -0.77 -15.28
C SER A 49 24.07 -1.38 -13.88
N GLU A 50 25.17 -1.18 -13.15
CA GLU A 50 25.29 -1.57 -11.74
C GLU A 50 24.22 -0.89 -10.85
N GLU A 51 23.86 0.36 -11.15
CA GLU A 51 22.79 1.07 -10.43
C GLU A 51 21.44 0.36 -10.59
N ASN A 52 21.10 -0.06 -11.81
CA ASN A 52 19.86 -0.80 -12.06
C ASN A 52 19.88 -2.18 -11.39
N MET A 53 21.03 -2.85 -11.38
CA MET A 53 21.22 -4.13 -10.68
C MET A 53 20.95 -3.97 -9.18
N GLN A 54 21.59 -2.99 -8.54
CA GLN A 54 21.40 -2.70 -7.13
C GLN A 54 19.96 -2.31 -6.80
N ARG A 55 19.34 -1.47 -7.65
CA ARG A 55 17.94 -1.06 -7.51
C ARG A 55 16.98 -2.24 -7.59
N CYS A 56 17.28 -3.23 -8.43
CA CYS A 56 16.44 -4.39 -8.66
C CYS A 56 16.82 -5.62 -7.82
N GLY A 57 17.90 -5.55 -7.04
CA GLY A 57 18.38 -6.66 -6.22
C GLY A 57 18.95 -7.82 -7.04
N VAL A 58 19.57 -7.52 -8.18
CA VAL A 58 20.08 -8.49 -9.16
C VAL A 58 21.59 -8.58 -9.03
N THR A 59 22.14 -9.78 -9.08
CA THR A 59 23.60 -9.96 -9.06
C THR A 59 24.20 -9.99 -10.46
N LYS A 60 25.52 -9.78 -10.53
CA LYS A 60 26.24 -9.83 -11.80
C LYS A 60 26.14 -11.21 -12.46
N GLU A 61 26.17 -12.26 -11.64
CA GLU A 61 26.05 -13.65 -12.08
C GLU A 61 24.69 -13.94 -12.73
N GLU A 62 23.60 -13.34 -12.24
CA GLU A 62 22.27 -13.48 -12.85
C GLU A 62 22.22 -12.83 -14.25
N CYS A 63 22.85 -11.66 -14.40
CA CYS A 63 22.99 -11.00 -15.70
C CYS A 63 23.88 -11.78 -16.67
N GLU A 64 25.00 -12.34 -16.19
CA GLU A 64 25.87 -13.19 -16.98
C GLU A 64 25.15 -14.46 -17.43
N LYS A 65 24.39 -15.10 -16.53
CA LYS A 65 23.56 -16.26 -16.88
C LYS A 65 22.58 -15.92 -18.00
N TYR A 66 21.86 -14.81 -17.88
CA TYR A 66 20.93 -14.39 -18.94
C TYR A 66 21.64 -14.14 -20.27
N ALA A 67 22.83 -13.51 -20.26
CA ALA A 67 23.61 -13.29 -21.47
C ALA A 67 24.05 -14.61 -22.15
N ASN A 68 24.37 -15.63 -21.36
CA ASN A 68 24.72 -16.96 -21.87
C ASN A 68 23.49 -17.75 -22.34
N ASP A 69 22.33 -17.62 -21.70
CA ASP A 69 21.10 -18.31 -22.10
C ASP A 69 20.51 -17.78 -23.43
N VAL A 70 20.92 -16.57 -23.84
CA VAL A 70 20.49 -15.92 -25.09
C VAL A 70 21.40 -16.29 -26.28
N TYR A 71 22.59 -16.88 -26.06
CA TYR A 71 23.58 -17.19 -27.09
C TYR A 71 23.86 -18.68 -27.28
#